data_AF-A0AAT9HWN2-F1
#
_entry.id   AF-A0AAT9HWN2-F1
#
_cell.length_a   1.000
_cell.length_b   1.000
_cell.length_c   1.000
_cell.angle_alpha   90.00
_cell.angle_beta   90.00
_cell.angle_gamma   90.00
#
_symmetry.space_group_name_H-M   'P 1'
#
loop_
_entity.id
_entity.type
_entity.pdbx_description
1 polymer ?
#
loop_
_entity_poly.entity_id
_entity_poly.type
_entity_poly.pdbx_seq_one_letter_code
_entity_poly.pdbx_strand_id
1 'polypeptide(L)'
;MKLAFSTLGVPGLPLTDVPALATAHGYHGVELRAHPEEPVHPGLGPAERADAAARFKEAGVEILGLAGYARVAAPGADEPVLTEIRALLDLARDLGAPYVRVFPGGGTEQSPEEADAVAARRLGTAAEYAADVDVRILLETHDSHPTGADAMRILGLVGHRQVGALWDVMHTWLGGEQPVESYAALSRTWGTSRSRTSPPPTTRRRCRSGRGCCRWRTVWRCSPGTGGTAGCAGSTRSGGTTRRRRWRGFSGRGAST
;
A
#
# COMPACT_ATOMS: atom_id res chain seq x y z
N MET A 1 15.62 -1.14 -0.09
CA MET A 1 14.17 -0.94 0.07
C MET A 1 13.67 -0.35 -1.23
N LYS A 2 12.71 -1.00 -1.90
CA LYS A 2 12.10 -0.42 -3.11
C LYS A 2 11.19 0.73 -2.72
N LEU A 3 11.19 1.79 -3.50
CA LEU A 3 10.32 2.96 -3.31
C LEU A 3 9.44 3.13 -4.53
N ALA A 4 8.22 3.62 -4.32
CA ALA A 4 7.31 3.96 -5.39
C ALA A 4 6.55 5.25 -5.09
N PHE A 5 5.92 5.80 -6.12
CA PHE A 5 4.95 6.88 -5.98
C PHE A 5 3.66 6.54 -6.72
N SER A 6 2.59 7.25 -6.40
CA SER A 6 1.31 7.14 -7.10
C SER A 6 1.12 8.33 -8.02
N THR A 7 0.58 8.11 -9.23
CA THR A 7 0.25 9.21 -10.14
C THR A 7 -0.85 10.13 -9.58
N LEU A 8 -1.54 9.73 -8.51
CA LEU A 8 -2.34 10.64 -7.67
C LEU A 8 -1.58 11.89 -7.22
N GLY A 9 -0.26 11.81 -7.04
CA GLY A 9 0.59 12.94 -6.67
C GLY A 9 1.05 13.82 -7.84
N VAL A 10 0.75 13.43 -9.08
CA VAL A 10 1.12 14.12 -10.33
C VAL A 10 -0.02 14.00 -11.36
N PRO A 11 -1.23 14.48 -11.03
CA PRO A 11 -2.41 14.28 -11.88
C PRO A 11 -2.23 14.89 -13.27
N GLY A 12 -2.67 14.17 -14.31
CA GLY A 12 -2.58 14.62 -15.70
C GLY A 12 -1.16 14.60 -16.30
N LEU A 13 -0.14 14.16 -15.56
CA LEU A 13 1.20 13.98 -16.12
C LEU A 13 1.13 12.95 -17.26
N PRO A 14 1.61 13.27 -18.47
CA PRO A 14 1.59 12.33 -19.59
C PRO A 14 2.30 11.02 -19.23
N LEU A 15 1.75 9.89 -19.69
CA LEU A 15 2.30 8.57 -19.37
C LEU A 15 3.75 8.38 -19.86
N THR A 16 4.18 9.14 -20.87
CA THR A 16 5.58 9.20 -21.33
C THR A 16 6.54 9.70 -20.24
N ASP A 17 6.07 10.61 -19.39
CA ASP A 17 6.92 11.36 -18.46
C ASP A 17 6.96 10.69 -17.08
N VAL A 18 5.97 9.84 -16.78
CA VAL A 18 5.86 9.12 -15.50
C VAL A 18 7.08 8.22 -15.23
N PRO A 19 7.53 7.34 -16.16
CA PRO A 19 8.74 6.53 -15.93
C PRO A 19 10.01 7.38 -15.83
N ALA A 20 10.12 8.45 -16.61
CA ALA A 20 11.25 9.37 -16.55
C ALA A 20 11.35 10.05 -15.18
N LEU A 21 10.22 10.48 -14.62
CA LEU A 21 10.14 11.03 -13.26
C LEU A 21 10.55 9.99 -12.21
N ALA A 22 10.12 8.74 -12.37
CA ALA A 22 10.51 7.65 -11.47
C ALA A 22 12.03 7.46 -11.44
N THR A 23 12.64 7.32 -12.63
CA THR A 23 14.09 7.13 -12.78
C THR A 23 14.89 8.32 -12.27
N ALA A 24 14.46 9.55 -12.59
CA ALA A 24 15.15 10.78 -12.16
C ALA A 24 15.20 10.94 -10.63
N HIS A 25 14.24 10.36 -9.90
CA HIS A 25 14.13 10.49 -8.46
C HIS A 25 14.37 9.18 -7.68
N GLY A 26 14.86 8.13 -8.35
CA GLY A 26 15.23 6.87 -7.70
C GLY A 26 14.05 6.03 -7.21
N TYR A 27 12.86 6.19 -7.82
CA TYR A 27 11.74 5.30 -7.61
C TYR A 27 11.89 4.03 -8.46
N HIS A 28 11.46 2.91 -7.90
CA HIS A 28 11.57 1.58 -8.49
C HIS A 28 10.23 1.12 -9.08
N GLY A 29 9.14 1.77 -8.70
CA GLY A 29 7.83 1.49 -9.26
C GLY A 29 6.84 2.63 -9.11
N VAL A 30 5.69 2.45 -9.75
CA VAL A 30 4.62 3.44 -9.81
C VAL A 30 3.28 2.75 -9.62
N GLU A 31 2.42 3.34 -8.80
CA GLU A 31 0.98 3.04 -8.78
C GLU A 31 0.28 4.01 -9.76
N LEU A 32 -0.49 3.46 -10.69
CA LEU A 32 -1.18 4.24 -11.71
C LEU A 32 -2.62 4.48 -11.29
N ARG A 33 -3.02 5.75 -11.15
CA ARG A 33 -4.42 6.15 -11.01
C ARG A 33 -5.20 5.72 -12.25
N ALA A 34 -6.18 4.84 -12.07
CA ALA A 34 -7.04 4.36 -13.14
C ALA A 34 -8.36 5.15 -13.13
N HIS A 35 -8.49 6.17 -13.98
CA HIS A 35 -9.65 7.06 -14.01
C HIS A 35 -9.89 7.61 -15.43
N PRO A 36 -11.14 7.83 -15.89
CA PRO A 36 -11.42 8.31 -17.25
C PRO A 36 -10.73 9.61 -17.67
N GLU A 37 -10.34 10.45 -16.70
CA GLU A 37 -9.64 11.72 -16.94
C GLU A 37 -8.11 11.59 -16.91
N GLU A 38 -7.58 10.39 -16.67
CA GLU A 38 -6.15 10.12 -16.56
C GLU A 38 -5.65 9.33 -17.77
N PRO A 39 -4.35 9.35 -18.07
CA PRO A 39 -3.77 8.58 -19.18
C PRO A 39 -3.99 7.07 -19.11
N VAL A 40 -4.30 6.54 -17.92
CA VAL A 40 -4.56 5.12 -17.68
C VAL A 40 -6.00 4.97 -17.23
N HIS A 41 -6.81 4.26 -18.01
CA HIS A 41 -8.21 4.00 -17.71
C HIS A 41 -8.71 2.70 -18.37
N PRO A 42 -9.79 2.07 -17.88
CA PRO A 42 -10.31 0.82 -18.45
C PRO A 42 -10.73 0.90 -19.92
N GLY A 43 -10.96 2.10 -20.45
CA GLY A 43 -11.31 2.34 -21.84
C GLY A 43 -10.15 2.29 -22.84
N LEU A 44 -8.89 2.17 -22.37
CA LEU A 44 -7.73 2.02 -23.27
C LEU A 44 -7.87 0.76 -24.12
N GLY A 45 -7.56 0.88 -25.42
CA GLY A 45 -7.51 -0.23 -26.35
C GLY A 45 -6.25 -1.10 -26.15
N PRO A 46 -6.21 -2.31 -26.74
CA PRO A 46 -5.09 -3.24 -26.56
C PRO A 46 -3.72 -2.67 -26.94
N ALA A 47 -3.65 -1.88 -28.02
CA ALA A 47 -2.40 -1.26 -28.48
C ALA A 47 -1.88 -0.21 -27.49
N GLU A 48 -2.77 0.60 -26.92
CA GLU A 48 -2.42 1.64 -25.93
C GLU A 48 -1.94 1.00 -24.62
N ARG A 49 -2.57 -0.10 -24.19
CA ARG A 49 -2.12 -0.88 -23.03
C ARG A 49 -0.73 -1.49 -23.26
N ALA A 50 -0.51 -2.07 -24.44
CA ALA A 50 0.79 -2.66 -24.78
C ALA A 50 1.91 -1.60 -24.83
N ASP A 51 1.64 -0.43 -25.42
CA ASP A 51 2.58 0.70 -25.47
C ASP A 51 2.89 1.22 -24.05
N ALA A 52 1.87 1.40 -23.21
CA ALA A 52 2.05 1.75 -21.81
C ALA A 52 2.96 0.75 -21.08
N ALA A 53 2.68 -0.55 -21.17
CA ALA A 53 3.48 -1.59 -20.54
C ALA A 53 4.94 -1.59 -21.05
N ALA A 54 5.13 -1.44 -22.36
CA ALA A 54 6.46 -1.39 -22.98
C ALA A 54 7.30 -0.23 -22.45
N ARG A 55 6.73 0.97 -22.32
CA ARG A 55 7.43 2.15 -21.80
C ARG A 55 7.96 1.96 -20.38
N PHE A 56 7.15 1.40 -19.48
CA PHE A 56 7.58 1.10 -18.11
C PHE A 56 8.69 0.03 -18.09
N LYS A 57 8.56 -1.00 -18.93
CA LYS A 57 9.57 -2.05 -19.07
C LYS A 57 10.91 -1.50 -19.59
N GLU A 58 10.88 -0.65 -20.62
CA GLU A 58 12.07 0.00 -21.19
C GLU A 58 12.77 0.92 -20.19
N ALA A 59 11.99 1.64 -19.38
CA ALA A 59 12.53 2.48 -18.31
C ALA A 59 13.05 1.69 -17.10
N GLY A 60 12.78 0.38 -17.02
CA GLY A 60 13.12 -0.45 -15.85
C GLY A 60 12.32 -0.09 -14.59
N VAL A 61 11.12 0.47 -14.75
CA VAL A 61 10.23 0.92 -13.66
C VAL A 61 9.05 -0.04 -13.55
N GLU A 62 8.81 -0.58 -12.35
CA GLU A 62 7.74 -1.54 -12.10
C GLU A 62 6.38 -0.85 -11.99
N ILE A 63 5.36 -1.29 -12.76
CA ILE A 63 3.98 -0.88 -12.47
C ILE A 63 3.53 -1.71 -11.27
N LEU A 64 3.43 -1.09 -10.09
CA LEU A 64 3.06 -1.79 -8.86
C LEU A 64 1.59 -2.17 -8.84
N GLY A 65 0.72 -1.29 -9.30
CA GLY A 65 -0.70 -1.53 -9.22
C GLY A 65 -1.53 -0.40 -9.80
N LEU A 66 -2.82 -0.67 -9.91
CA LEU A 66 -3.80 0.31 -10.35
C LEU A 66 -4.61 0.83 -9.16
N ALA A 67 -4.59 2.15 -8.97
CA ALA A 67 -5.44 2.84 -8.03
C ALA A 67 -6.84 3.00 -8.63
N GLY A 68 -7.65 1.94 -8.48
CA GLY A 68 -9.07 1.90 -8.86
C GLY A 68 -9.98 2.57 -7.83
N TYR A 69 -11.27 2.68 -8.16
CA TYR A 69 -12.28 3.39 -7.37
C TYR A 69 -13.51 2.55 -7.03
N ALA A 70 -13.56 1.28 -7.45
CA ALA A 70 -14.66 0.38 -7.16
C ALA A 70 -14.91 0.31 -5.64
N ARG A 71 -16.18 0.47 -5.24
CA ARG A 71 -16.62 0.49 -3.84
C ARG A 71 -17.33 -0.80 -3.48
N VAL A 72 -16.64 -1.70 -2.80
CA VAL A 72 -17.14 -3.08 -2.59
C VAL A 72 -18.28 -3.17 -1.59
N ALA A 73 -18.38 -2.27 -0.62
CA ALA A 73 -19.45 -2.22 0.37
C ALA A 73 -20.63 -1.31 -0.04
N ALA A 74 -20.55 -0.63 -1.19
CA ALA A 74 -21.58 0.32 -1.62
C ALA A 74 -22.96 -0.35 -1.74
N PRO A 75 -24.05 0.31 -1.34
CA PRO A 75 -25.38 -0.26 -1.41
C PRO A 75 -25.80 -0.50 -2.87
N GLY A 76 -26.69 -1.47 -3.08
CA GLY A 76 -27.25 -1.79 -4.39
C GLY A 76 -26.77 -3.11 -5.00
N ALA A 77 -26.99 -3.25 -6.30
CA ALA A 77 -26.70 -4.48 -7.03
C ALA A 77 -25.19 -4.77 -7.12
N ASP A 78 -24.83 -6.05 -7.20
CA ASP A 78 -23.43 -6.48 -7.24
C ASP A 78 -22.79 -6.28 -8.62
N GLU A 79 -23.56 -6.51 -9.68
CA GLU A 79 -23.05 -6.58 -11.05
C GLU A 79 -22.27 -5.34 -11.52
N PRO A 80 -22.72 -4.09 -11.24
CA PRO A 80 -21.95 -2.91 -11.65
C PRO A 80 -20.57 -2.86 -11.01
N VAL A 81 -20.47 -3.20 -9.71
CA VAL A 81 -19.19 -3.19 -8.98
C VAL A 81 -18.28 -4.31 -9.47
N LEU A 82 -18.83 -5.51 -9.70
CA LEU A 82 -18.08 -6.65 -10.23
C LEU A 82 -17.56 -6.38 -11.66
N THR A 83 -18.37 -5.72 -12.49
CA THR A 83 -17.98 -5.29 -13.84
C THR A 83 -16.80 -4.31 -13.79
N GLU A 84 -16.85 -3.32 -12.90
CA GLU A 84 -15.76 -2.36 -12.71
C GLU A 84 -14.47 -3.06 -12.25
N ILE A 85 -14.55 -3.95 -11.25
CA ILE A 85 -13.40 -4.72 -10.75
C ILE A 85 -12.81 -5.59 -11.86
N ARG A 86 -13.65 -6.28 -12.65
CA ARG A 86 -13.20 -7.09 -13.79
C ARG A 86 -12.43 -6.26 -14.81
N ALA A 87 -12.95 -5.08 -15.17
CA ALA A 87 -12.30 -4.19 -16.12
C ALA A 87 -10.94 -3.67 -15.59
N LEU A 88 -10.84 -3.40 -14.28
CA LEU A 88 -9.57 -3.04 -13.64
C LEU A 88 -8.57 -4.20 -13.63
N LEU A 89 -9.03 -5.44 -13.36
CA LEU A 89 -8.19 -6.64 -13.37
C LEU A 89 -7.65 -6.95 -14.78
N ASP A 90 -8.48 -6.80 -15.81
CA ASP A 90 -8.03 -6.93 -17.21
C ASP A 90 -7.00 -5.86 -17.58
N LEU A 91 -7.23 -4.61 -17.19
CA LEU A 91 -6.27 -3.54 -17.42
C LEU A 91 -4.95 -3.80 -16.69
N ALA A 92 -5.01 -4.26 -15.44
CA ALA A 92 -3.82 -4.58 -14.65
C ALA A 92 -3.03 -5.73 -15.27
N ARG A 93 -3.71 -6.81 -15.70
CA ARG A 93 -3.08 -7.93 -16.43
C ARG A 93 -2.34 -7.44 -17.66
N ASP A 94 -3.00 -6.64 -18.49
CA ASP A 94 -2.42 -6.16 -19.75
C ASP A 94 -1.23 -5.21 -19.53
N LEU A 95 -1.24 -4.45 -18.44
CA LEU A 95 -0.13 -3.58 -18.02
C LEU A 95 0.97 -4.33 -17.25
N GLY A 96 0.76 -5.59 -16.87
CA GLY A 96 1.67 -6.36 -16.03
C GLY A 96 1.72 -5.89 -14.57
N ALA A 97 0.65 -5.23 -14.09
CA ALA A 97 0.53 -4.75 -12.72
C ALA A 97 -0.01 -5.86 -11.80
N PRO A 98 0.69 -6.22 -10.71
CA PRO A 98 0.27 -7.32 -9.84
C PRO A 98 -0.88 -6.97 -8.88
N TYR A 99 -1.24 -5.69 -8.74
CA TYR A 99 -2.25 -5.24 -7.77
C TYR A 99 -3.31 -4.32 -8.38
N VAL A 100 -4.55 -4.47 -7.93
CA VAL A 100 -5.64 -3.51 -8.13
C VAL A 100 -6.17 -3.10 -6.76
N ARG A 101 -6.25 -1.79 -6.54
CA ARG A 101 -6.85 -1.23 -5.34
C ARG A 101 -8.36 -1.05 -5.52
N VAL A 102 -9.10 -1.35 -4.44
CA VAL A 102 -10.53 -1.05 -4.31
C VAL A 102 -10.80 -0.37 -2.96
N PHE A 103 -11.94 0.31 -2.87
CA PHE A 103 -12.40 0.98 -1.67
C PHE A 103 -13.52 0.19 -0.97
N PRO A 104 -13.69 0.35 0.35
CA PRO A 104 -14.85 -0.16 1.04
C PRO A 104 -16.13 0.58 0.59
N GLY A 105 -16.28 1.87 0.89
CA GLY A 105 -17.38 2.70 0.38
C GLY A 105 -18.79 2.31 0.85
N GLY A 106 -18.96 1.88 2.10
CA GLY A 106 -20.27 1.62 2.71
C GLY A 106 -21.08 2.90 2.94
N GLY A 107 -22.40 2.83 2.80
CA GLY A 107 -23.33 3.95 3.00
C GLY A 107 -23.76 4.15 4.46
N THR A 108 -24.41 5.29 4.75
CA THR A 108 -24.94 5.63 6.09
C THR A 108 -26.19 4.83 6.47
N GLU A 109 -26.90 4.30 5.47
CA GLU A 109 -28.15 3.56 5.65
C GLU A 109 -27.95 2.06 5.89
N GLN A 110 -26.70 1.57 5.81
CA GLN A 110 -26.34 0.18 6.05
C GLN A 110 -25.78 0.03 7.47
N SER A 111 -26.11 -1.06 8.15
CA SER A 111 -25.35 -1.46 9.33
C SER A 111 -23.91 -1.86 8.93
N PRO A 112 -22.93 -1.72 9.83
CA PRO A 112 -21.57 -2.20 9.59
C PRO A 112 -21.52 -3.66 9.16
N GLU A 113 -22.33 -4.52 9.76
CA GLU A 113 -22.39 -5.96 9.45
C GLU A 113 -22.92 -6.22 8.03
N GLU A 114 -23.91 -5.45 7.59
CA GLU A 114 -24.42 -5.53 6.21
C GLU A 114 -23.38 -5.05 5.19
N ALA A 115 -22.69 -3.94 5.49
CA ALA A 115 -21.62 -3.41 4.65
C ALA A 115 -20.46 -4.43 4.52
N ASP A 116 -20.04 -5.03 5.64
CA ASP A 116 -19.01 -6.07 5.70
C ASP A 116 -19.41 -7.28 4.85
N ALA A 117 -20.64 -7.77 4.99
CA ALA A 117 -21.15 -8.93 4.25
C ALA A 117 -21.27 -8.66 2.74
N VAL A 118 -21.70 -7.47 2.33
CA VAL A 118 -21.77 -7.07 0.91
C VAL A 118 -20.37 -7.00 0.30
N ALA A 119 -19.42 -6.37 1.00
CA ALA A 119 -18.03 -6.29 0.56
C ALA A 119 -17.40 -7.67 0.43
N ALA A 120 -17.57 -8.52 1.45
CA ALA A 120 -17.00 -9.86 1.46
C ALA A 120 -17.55 -10.73 0.32
N ARG A 121 -18.87 -10.66 0.06
CA ARG A 121 -19.50 -11.39 -1.06
C ARG A 121 -18.92 -10.96 -2.40
N ARG A 122 -18.88 -9.66 -2.69
CA ARG A 122 -18.37 -9.13 -3.97
C ARG A 122 -16.89 -9.42 -4.15
N LEU A 123 -16.08 -9.23 -3.11
CA LEU A 123 -14.65 -9.56 -3.13
C LEU A 123 -14.44 -11.05 -3.35
N GLY A 124 -15.20 -11.93 -2.71
CA GLY A 124 -15.16 -13.38 -2.92
C GLY A 124 -15.42 -13.75 -4.38
N THR A 125 -16.49 -13.22 -4.98
CA THR A 125 -16.79 -13.44 -6.40
C THR A 125 -15.69 -12.91 -7.32
N ALA A 126 -15.19 -11.70 -7.07
CA ALA A 126 -14.13 -11.11 -7.88
C ALA A 126 -12.78 -11.85 -7.72
N ALA A 127 -12.57 -12.51 -6.58
CA ALA A 127 -11.32 -13.19 -6.26
C ALA A 127 -11.03 -14.38 -7.17
N GLU A 128 -12.06 -15.09 -7.64
CA GLU A 128 -11.94 -16.19 -8.60
C GLU A 128 -11.36 -15.67 -9.92
N TYR A 129 -11.99 -14.63 -10.50
CA TYR A 129 -11.49 -14.01 -11.73
C TYR A 129 -10.09 -13.42 -11.56
N ALA A 130 -9.84 -12.78 -10.41
CA ALA A 130 -8.54 -12.24 -10.06
C ALA A 130 -7.45 -13.32 -10.00
N ALA A 131 -7.79 -14.56 -9.64
CA ALA A 131 -6.87 -15.68 -9.64
C ALA A 131 -6.58 -16.18 -11.06
N ASP A 132 -7.60 -16.20 -11.92
CA ASP A 132 -7.45 -16.59 -13.33
C ASP A 132 -6.49 -15.66 -14.10
N VAL A 133 -6.51 -14.36 -13.78
CA VAL A 133 -5.63 -13.37 -14.42
C VAL A 133 -4.35 -13.06 -13.62
N ASP A 134 -4.14 -13.74 -12.49
CA ASP A 134 -3.01 -13.56 -11.56
C ASP A 134 -2.77 -12.11 -11.09
N VAL A 135 -3.83 -11.35 -10.83
CA VAL A 135 -3.78 -9.97 -10.28
C VAL A 135 -4.48 -9.90 -8.93
N ARG A 136 -3.84 -9.36 -7.90
CA ARG A 136 -4.40 -9.34 -6.53
C ARG A 136 -5.23 -8.08 -6.28
N ILE A 137 -6.39 -8.25 -5.66
CA ILE A 137 -7.25 -7.15 -5.21
C ILE A 137 -6.81 -6.72 -3.81
N LEU A 138 -6.60 -5.42 -3.60
CA LEU A 138 -6.22 -4.86 -2.31
C LEU A 138 -7.31 -3.88 -1.84
N LEU A 139 -7.96 -4.21 -0.73
CA LEU A 139 -8.91 -3.33 -0.05
C LEU A 139 -8.13 -2.27 0.74
N GLU A 140 -8.27 -1.01 0.36
CA GLU A 140 -7.64 0.10 1.10
C GLU A 140 -8.38 0.39 2.41
N THR A 141 -7.64 0.56 3.51
CA THR A 141 -8.19 1.15 4.74
C THR A 141 -8.58 2.60 4.44
N HIS A 142 -9.88 2.87 4.33
CA HIS A 142 -10.40 4.12 3.79
C HIS A 142 -11.84 4.37 4.27
N ASP A 143 -12.33 5.61 4.14
CA ASP A 143 -13.73 6.02 4.30
C ASP A 143 -14.51 5.34 5.45
N SER A 144 -15.39 4.40 5.11
CA SER A 144 -16.30 3.64 5.98
C SER A 144 -15.59 2.55 6.80
N HIS A 145 -14.39 2.14 6.38
CA HIS A 145 -13.56 1.14 7.04
C HIS A 145 -12.12 1.67 7.21
N PRO A 146 -11.92 2.74 8.01
CA PRO A 146 -10.65 3.43 8.10
C PRO A 146 -9.59 2.67 8.90
N THR A 147 -9.98 1.70 9.74
CA THR A 147 -9.06 0.98 10.64
C THR A 147 -8.62 -0.37 10.09
N GLY A 148 -7.51 -0.90 10.61
CA GLY A 148 -7.09 -2.27 10.32
C GLY A 148 -8.10 -3.30 10.84
N ALA A 149 -8.75 -3.04 11.97
CA ALA A 149 -9.85 -3.87 12.47
C ALA A 149 -11.02 -3.93 11.48
N ASP A 150 -11.42 -2.79 10.88
CA ASP A 150 -12.50 -2.74 9.90
C ASP A 150 -12.17 -3.54 8.64
N ALA A 151 -10.99 -3.33 8.07
CA ALA A 151 -10.55 -4.11 6.90
C ALA A 151 -10.52 -5.62 7.20
N MET A 152 -10.12 -6.02 8.42
CA MET A 152 -10.10 -7.43 8.81
C MET A 152 -11.48 -8.06 8.99
N ARG A 153 -12.53 -7.30 9.32
CA ARG A 153 -13.90 -7.84 9.34
C ARG A 153 -14.33 -8.31 7.96
N ILE A 154 -13.97 -7.56 6.91
CA ILE A 154 -14.22 -7.96 5.52
C ILE A 154 -13.27 -9.09 5.09
N LEU A 155 -11.96 -8.88 5.22
CA LEU A 155 -10.95 -9.81 4.68
C LEU A 155 -11.00 -11.19 5.35
N GLY A 156 -11.36 -11.24 6.64
CA GLY A 156 -11.56 -12.49 7.38
C GLY A 156 -12.72 -13.33 6.84
N LEU A 157 -13.78 -12.69 6.32
CA LEU A 157 -14.92 -13.38 5.70
C LEU A 157 -14.60 -13.86 4.28
N VAL A 158 -13.79 -13.11 3.53
CA VAL A 158 -13.41 -13.47 2.15
C VAL A 158 -12.52 -14.71 2.12
N GLY A 159 -11.49 -14.76 2.97
CA GLY A 159 -10.62 -15.95 3.09
C GLY A 159 -9.84 -16.36 1.84
N HIS A 160 -9.73 -15.50 0.81
CA HIS A 160 -9.14 -15.84 -0.48
C HIS A 160 -7.74 -15.21 -0.68
N ARG A 161 -6.76 -15.98 -1.19
CA ARG A 161 -5.35 -15.54 -1.38
C ARG A 161 -5.18 -14.32 -2.29
N GLN A 162 -6.13 -14.14 -3.21
CA GLN A 162 -6.11 -13.08 -4.20
C GLN A 162 -6.62 -11.75 -3.68
N VAL A 163 -7.18 -11.73 -2.47
CA VAL A 163 -7.69 -10.52 -1.82
C VAL A 163 -6.83 -10.22 -0.60
N GLY A 164 -6.46 -8.96 -0.43
CA GLY A 164 -5.62 -8.49 0.66
C GLY A 164 -5.92 -7.06 1.09
N ALA A 165 -5.09 -6.53 1.98
CA ALA A 165 -5.19 -5.15 2.43
C ALA A 165 -4.18 -4.24 1.72
N LEU A 166 -4.59 -3.02 1.37
CA LEU A 166 -3.73 -1.87 1.16
C LEU A 166 -3.82 -0.99 2.41
N TRP A 167 -2.71 -0.86 3.13
CA TRP A 167 -2.69 -0.09 4.38
C TRP A 167 -2.35 1.37 4.12
N ASP A 168 -3.33 2.25 4.27
CA ASP A 168 -3.14 3.68 4.40
C ASP A 168 -2.95 4.05 5.88
N VAL A 169 -1.73 4.46 6.21
CA VAL A 169 -1.33 4.87 7.56
C VAL A 169 -2.13 6.08 8.04
N MET A 170 -2.49 7.01 7.15
CA MET A 170 -3.25 8.20 7.51
C MET A 170 -4.67 7.84 7.95
N HIS A 171 -5.35 6.96 7.22
CA HIS A 171 -6.72 6.54 7.54
C HIS A 171 -6.79 5.81 8.87
N THR A 172 -5.89 4.84 9.09
CA THR A 172 -5.82 4.10 10.36
C THR A 172 -5.50 5.01 11.55
N TRP A 173 -4.60 5.99 11.38
CA TRP A 173 -4.31 6.99 12.40
C TRP A 173 -5.50 7.89 12.73
N LEU A 174 -6.24 8.36 11.71
CA LEU A 174 -7.48 9.14 11.90
C LEU A 174 -8.59 8.30 12.54
N GLY A 175 -8.61 6.99 12.27
CA GLY A 175 -9.46 6.01 12.94
C GLY A 175 -9.02 5.65 14.38
N GLY A 176 -7.95 6.27 14.89
CA GLY A 176 -7.50 6.12 16.28
C GLY A 176 -6.52 4.98 16.52
N GLU A 177 -6.14 4.20 15.49
CA GLU A 177 -5.15 3.13 15.63
C GLU A 177 -3.72 3.68 15.65
N GLN A 178 -2.88 3.09 16.49
CA GLN A 178 -1.44 3.25 16.38
C GLN A 178 -0.91 2.38 15.23
N PRO A 179 0.13 2.81 14.49
CA PRO A 179 0.66 2.02 13.38
C PRO A 179 1.09 0.59 13.74
N VAL A 180 1.47 0.34 15.00
CA VAL A 180 1.81 -1.00 15.48
C VAL A 180 0.59 -1.94 15.57
N GLU A 181 -0.59 -1.39 15.86
CA GLU A 181 -1.86 -2.13 15.95
C GLU A 181 -2.32 -2.52 14.55
N SER A 182 -2.37 -1.55 13.62
CA SER A 182 -2.72 -1.79 12.22
C SER A 182 -1.74 -2.76 11.56
N TYR A 183 -0.44 -2.63 11.85
CA TYR A 183 0.58 -3.57 11.37
C TYR A 183 0.31 -5.00 11.85
N ALA A 184 0.03 -5.17 13.16
CA ALA A 184 -0.24 -6.48 13.73
C ALA A 184 -1.49 -7.12 13.11
N ALA A 185 -2.53 -6.34 12.88
CA ALA A 185 -3.77 -6.79 12.25
C ALA A 185 -3.58 -7.20 10.79
N LEU A 186 -2.94 -6.34 9.99
CA LEU A 186 -2.96 -6.45 8.52
C LEU A 186 -1.77 -7.24 7.94
N SER A 187 -0.67 -7.42 8.68
CA SER A 187 0.56 -8.04 8.14
C SER A 187 0.39 -9.43 7.51
N ARG A 188 -0.67 -10.17 7.85
CA ARG A 188 -0.99 -11.50 7.29
C ARG A 188 -1.71 -11.45 5.95
N THR A 189 -2.35 -10.33 5.62
CA THR A 189 -3.20 -10.17 4.43
C THR A 189 -2.58 -9.26 3.37
N TRP A 190 -1.35 -8.80 3.56
CA TRP A 190 -0.70 -7.87 2.63
C TRP A 190 -0.39 -8.46 1.25
N GLY A 191 -0.49 -7.60 0.24
CA GLY A 191 -0.12 -7.84 -1.15
C GLY A 191 1.39 -7.89 -1.39
N THR A 192 2.11 -8.87 -0.84
CA THR A 192 3.47 -9.20 -1.32
C THR A 192 3.59 -10.69 -1.63
N SER A 193 4.32 -11.02 -2.70
CA SER A 193 4.62 -12.41 -3.05
C SER A 193 5.64 -13.02 -2.07
N ARG A 194 5.29 -14.18 -1.53
CA ARG A 194 6.09 -15.24 -0.89
C ARG A 194 7.17 -14.87 0.16
N SER A 195 6.89 -15.37 1.36
CA SER A 195 7.78 -15.91 2.41
C SER A 195 8.31 -14.98 3.53
N ARG A 196 7.88 -15.34 4.75
CA ARG A 196 8.40 -15.06 6.11
C ARG A 196 8.30 -13.64 6.69
N THR A 197 7.51 -13.61 7.77
CA THR A 197 7.53 -12.75 8.95
C THR A 197 8.78 -11.88 9.13
N SER A 198 8.59 -10.56 9.14
CA SER A 198 9.53 -9.59 9.72
C SER A 198 8.95 -9.07 11.04
N PRO A 199 9.78 -8.76 12.06
CA PRO A 199 9.29 -8.20 13.31
C PRO A 199 8.86 -6.73 13.12
N PRO A 200 7.93 -6.22 13.96
CA PRO A 200 7.43 -4.85 13.87
C PRO A 200 8.56 -3.82 14.12
N PRO A 201 8.51 -2.62 13.50
CA PRO A 201 9.50 -1.58 13.74
C PRO A 201 9.38 -1.00 15.15
N THR A 202 10.34 -1.31 16.01
CA THR A 202 10.48 -0.71 17.34
C THR A 202 11.36 0.54 17.27
N THR A 203 10.82 1.69 16.86
CA THR A 203 11.50 2.98 17.07
C THR A 203 10.55 4.03 17.60
N ARG A 204 10.55 4.21 18.92
CA ARG A 204 10.03 5.41 19.58
C ARG A 204 10.97 6.57 19.29
N ARG A 205 10.57 7.49 18.41
CA ARG A 205 11.09 8.86 18.41
C ARG A 205 9.92 9.82 18.55
N ARG A 206 9.86 10.51 19.70
CA ARG A 206 8.93 11.62 19.94
C ARG A 206 9.14 12.69 18.86
N CYS A 207 8.10 13.03 18.11
CA CYS A 207 8.07 14.26 17.34
C CYS A 207 8.15 15.45 18.31
N ARG A 208 9.18 16.29 18.17
CA ARG A 208 9.21 17.61 18.81
C ARG A 208 8.35 18.57 17.97
N SER A 209 7.56 19.35 18.69
CA SER A 209 6.62 20.36 18.22
C SER A 209 7.21 21.39 17.26
N GLY A 210 6.39 21.84 16.31
CA GLY A 210 6.53 23.16 15.69
C GLY A 210 7.30 23.20 14.39
N ARG A 211 6.83 22.48 13.38
CA ARG A 211 6.95 22.75 11.93
C ARG A 211 6.21 21.62 11.21
N GLY A 212 5.25 21.97 10.34
CA GLY A 212 4.30 21.05 9.71
C GLY A 212 4.96 19.73 9.25
N CYS A 213 4.56 18.63 9.89
CA CYS A 213 5.07 17.28 9.62
C CYS A 213 3.91 16.35 9.27
N CYS A 214 3.30 16.59 8.11
CA CYS A 214 2.56 15.54 7.41
C CYS A 214 2.95 15.58 5.94
N ARG A 215 4.11 14.98 5.62
CA ARG A 215 4.43 14.56 4.26
C ARG A 215 4.70 13.06 4.31
N TRP A 216 3.64 12.30 4.56
CA TRP A 216 3.71 10.86 4.69
C TRP A 216 3.35 10.25 3.33
N ARG A 217 4.37 9.72 2.64
CA ARG A 217 4.23 8.94 1.41
C ARG A 217 3.76 7.54 1.78
N THR A 218 2.84 6.98 1.00
CA THR A 218 2.55 5.54 0.98
C THR A 218 3.84 4.79 0.65
N VAL A 219 4.34 4.02 1.61
CA VAL A 219 5.56 3.23 1.46
C VAL A 219 5.16 1.79 1.18
N TRP A 220 5.28 1.37 -0.08
CA TRP A 220 5.19 -0.04 -0.46
C TRP A 220 6.46 -0.77 -0.04
N ARG A 221 6.34 -1.83 0.77
CA ARG A 221 7.49 -2.65 1.20
C ARG A 221 7.58 -3.91 0.35
N CYS A 222 8.40 -3.89 -0.70
CA CYS A 222 8.83 -5.11 -1.42
C CYS A 222 10.28 -5.47 -1.06
N SER A 223 10.51 -6.72 -0.66
CA SER A 223 11.85 -7.28 -0.35
C SER A 223 12.50 -7.85 -1.63
N PRO A 224 13.81 -7.66 -1.86
CA PRO A 224 14.52 -8.36 -2.93
C PRO A 224 14.74 -9.83 -2.56
N GLY A 225 14.45 -10.74 -3.50
CA GLY A 225 14.81 -12.16 -3.36
C GLY A 225 16.31 -12.34 -3.56
N THR A 226 17.01 -12.89 -2.58
CA THR A 226 18.38 -13.38 -2.75
C THR A 226 18.39 -14.89 -2.73
N GLY A 227 18.44 -15.48 -3.93
CA GLY A 227 19.07 -16.78 -4.11
C GLY A 227 20.58 -16.61 -3.93
N GLY A 228 21.19 -17.47 -3.13
CA GLY A 228 22.63 -17.46 -2.87
C GLY A 228 22.99 -18.04 -1.52
N THR A 229 23.26 -19.34 -1.49
CA THR A 229 23.82 -20.08 -0.36
C THR A 229 25.20 -19.55 0.02
N ALA A 230 25.45 -19.26 1.30
CA ALA A 230 26.72 -19.55 2.01
C ALA A 230 26.67 -19.19 3.51
N GLY A 231 26.94 -20.20 4.36
CA GLY A 231 27.83 -20.05 5.52
C GLY A 231 27.26 -19.51 6.84
N CYS A 232 26.83 -20.41 7.72
CA CYS A 232 26.79 -20.15 9.16
C CYS A 232 28.21 -20.02 9.72
N ALA A 233 28.50 -18.95 10.47
CA ALA A 233 29.52 -18.95 11.51
C ALA A 233 29.19 -17.87 12.55
N GLY A 234 28.82 -18.31 13.75
CA GLY A 234 28.70 -17.43 14.90
C GLY A 234 30.07 -17.11 15.49
N SER A 235 30.25 -15.89 16.01
CA SER A 235 31.07 -15.71 17.20
C SER A 235 30.59 -14.49 17.98
N THR A 236 30.18 -14.75 19.21
CA THR A 236 30.07 -13.79 20.29
C THR A 236 31.49 -13.40 20.73
N ARG A 237 31.79 -12.10 20.81
CA ARG A 237 32.81 -11.59 21.72
C ARG A 237 32.34 -10.32 22.42
N SER A 238 32.05 -10.50 23.69
CA SER A 238 32.10 -9.48 24.73
C SER A 238 33.55 -8.98 24.88
N GLY A 239 33.71 -7.68 25.08
CA GLY A 239 35.02 -7.07 25.32
C GLY A 239 34.87 -5.58 25.55
N GLY A 240 34.73 -5.18 26.81
CA GLY A 240 34.56 -3.78 27.19
C GLY A 240 35.86 -2.98 27.11
N THR A 241 35.73 -1.65 27.09
CA THR A 241 36.62 -0.76 27.84
C THR A 241 35.98 0.60 28.03
N THR A 242 35.77 0.91 29.30
CA THR A 242 35.33 2.16 29.87
C THR A 242 36.36 3.26 29.61
N ARG A 243 35.95 4.41 29.08
CA ARG A 243 36.64 5.69 29.36
C ARG A 243 35.65 6.75 29.81
N ARG A 244 35.61 6.92 31.13
CA ARG A 244 35.07 8.10 31.80
C ARG A 244 35.89 9.33 31.40
N ARG A 245 35.26 10.41 30.95
CA ARG A 245 35.80 11.77 31.12
C ARG A 245 34.91 12.50 32.13
N ARG A 246 35.53 12.88 33.24
CA ARG A 246 34.95 13.70 34.31
C ARG A 246 34.83 15.14 33.85
N TRP A 247 33.82 15.78 34.42
CA TRP A 247 33.40 17.17 34.32
C TRP A 247 34.47 18.18 34.76
N ARG A 248 34.39 19.39 34.18
CA ARG A 248 34.62 20.65 34.90
C ARG A 248 33.40 21.54 34.69
N GLY A 249 32.78 21.94 35.80
CA GLY A 249 31.64 22.83 35.83
C GLY A 249 32.05 24.30 35.75
N PHE A 250 31.09 25.14 35.40
CA PHE A 250 31.09 26.55 35.79
C PHE A 250 29.70 26.89 36.31
N SER A 251 29.67 27.46 37.51
CA SER A 251 28.54 27.91 38.29
C SER A 251 28.40 29.43 38.22
N GLY A 252 27.18 29.95 38.26
CA GLY A 252 26.88 31.37 38.52
C GLY A 252 25.62 31.79 37.75
N ARG A 253 24.43 31.77 38.36
CA ARG A 253 23.73 32.93 39.00
C ARG A 253 23.51 34.09 38.00
N GLY A 254 22.33 34.65 37.77
CA GLY A 254 21.03 34.58 38.41
C GLY A 254 20.23 35.84 38.04
N ALA A 255 18.91 35.73 38.08
CA ALA A 255 17.90 36.77 38.35
C ALA A 255 17.61 37.90 37.33
N SER A 256 16.32 37.95 36.97
CA SER A 256 15.40 39.10 36.86
C SER A 256 15.73 40.25 35.89
N THR A 257 14.82 40.51 34.93
CA THR A 257 13.54 41.23 35.11
C THR A 257 12.57 40.80 34.03
#